data_AF-A0A7C7L6C5-F1
#
_entry.id   AF-A0A7C7L6C5-F1
#
_cell.length_a   1.000
_cell.length_b   1.000
_cell.length_c   1.000
_cell.angle_alpha   90.00
_cell.angle_beta   90.00
_cell.angle_gamma   90.00
#
_symmetry.space_group_name_H-M   'P 1'
#
loop_
_entity.id
_entity.type
_entity.pdbx_description
1 polymer ?
#
loop_
_entity_poly.entity_id
_entity_poly.type
_entity_poly.pdbx_seq_one_letter_code
_entity_poly.pdbx_strand_id
1 'polypeptide(L)'
;MDWHIKGREEYGFLPVVPEGDPRTDFIEFGLLRLRDGEEYRWGPEGKEAALVVLGGRCTVYAGVEAYEGIGERQDVFSGEAHAVFVPPGHRVRVVGLGDVEVAVCKAPSDREGPPRLIFPGEVRVRSVGKLNWRREVKEIVGPQVSAQHLLVGETVNPPGNWSSSPPHRHDFDRPPEEADMEEVYFFKVKPRQGFGIQRIYTEDRDVDEVYVVEDGDTVVIPRGYHPVVAGPGYRLCYLWVLAGRERILLPYDDPAHRWLKDVEPIVEEAGLQYQKSIGR
;
A
#
# COMPACT_ATOMS: atom_id res chain seq x y z
N MET A 1 20.32 -6.43 6.51
CA MET A 1 20.32 -5.98 5.08
C MET A 1 19.47 -4.71 5.02
N ASP A 2 19.74 -3.75 4.13
CA ASP A 2 18.96 -2.51 4.14
C ASP A 2 17.75 -2.60 3.20
N TRP A 3 16.59 -2.89 3.78
CA TRP A 3 15.30 -2.91 3.07
C TRP A 3 14.50 -1.62 3.22
N HIS A 4 15.05 -0.63 3.95
CA HIS A 4 14.41 0.63 4.26
C HIS A 4 14.98 1.74 3.38
N ILE A 5 14.09 2.47 2.72
CA ILE A 5 14.43 3.57 1.81
C ILE A 5 13.85 4.85 2.42
N LYS A 6 14.74 5.78 2.77
CA LYS A 6 14.35 7.07 3.32
C LYS A 6 13.62 7.92 2.28
N GLY A 7 12.53 8.54 2.71
CA GLY A 7 11.73 9.43 1.89
C GLY A 7 12.52 10.63 1.38
N ARG A 8 12.16 11.09 0.17
CA ARG A 8 12.70 12.32 -0.44
C ARG A 8 11.54 13.18 -0.93
N GLU A 9 11.66 14.49 -0.76
CA GLU A 9 10.69 15.48 -1.24
C GLU A 9 11.18 16.14 -2.53
N GLU A 10 10.97 15.45 -3.64
CA GLU A 10 11.34 15.91 -4.97
C GLU A 10 10.09 15.97 -5.86
N TYR A 11 10.01 17.01 -6.71
CA TYR A 11 9.01 17.14 -7.78
C TYR A 11 9.46 16.37 -9.02
N GLY A 12 8.51 15.95 -9.85
CA GLY A 12 8.70 15.01 -10.94
C GLY A 12 8.44 13.57 -10.51
N PHE A 13 8.92 12.62 -11.31
CA PHE A 13 8.85 11.20 -11.00
C PHE A 13 10.11 10.74 -10.28
N LEU A 14 9.93 10.23 -9.07
CA LEU A 14 10.98 9.60 -8.26
C LEU A 14 10.78 8.07 -8.28
N PRO A 15 11.65 7.32 -8.96
CA PRO A 15 11.68 5.86 -8.82
C PRO A 15 12.22 5.50 -7.43
N VAL A 16 11.41 4.85 -6.60
CA VAL A 16 11.77 4.46 -5.22
C VAL A 16 12.22 3.00 -5.17
N VAL A 17 11.47 2.12 -5.83
CA VAL A 17 11.84 0.74 -6.15
C VAL A 17 11.87 0.66 -7.69
N PRO A 18 13.04 0.85 -8.32
CA PRO A 18 13.16 0.91 -9.77
C PRO A 18 13.04 -0.48 -10.43
N GLU A 19 12.89 -0.49 -11.75
CA GLU A 19 12.97 -1.73 -12.54
C GLU A 19 14.30 -2.45 -12.28
N GLY A 20 14.22 -3.76 -12.02
CA GLY A 20 15.37 -4.60 -11.72
C GLY A 20 15.96 -4.41 -10.32
N ASP A 21 15.21 -3.82 -9.39
CA ASP A 21 15.60 -3.79 -7.98
C ASP A 21 15.79 -5.23 -7.45
N PRO A 22 16.97 -5.59 -6.90
CA PRO A 22 17.26 -6.98 -6.53
C PRO A 22 16.44 -7.51 -5.35
N ARG A 23 15.59 -6.68 -4.73
CA ARG A 23 14.72 -7.05 -3.62
C ARG A 23 13.34 -7.53 -4.07
N THR A 24 13.01 -7.43 -5.36
CA THR A 24 11.70 -7.79 -5.92
C THR A 24 11.83 -8.16 -7.39
N ASP A 25 11.17 -9.23 -7.81
CA ASP A 25 11.09 -9.71 -9.18
C ASP A 25 9.94 -9.06 -9.95
N PHE A 26 8.91 -8.54 -9.25
CA PHE A 26 7.70 -8.01 -9.88
C PHE A 26 7.50 -6.50 -9.68
N ILE A 27 7.73 -5.98 -8.48
CA ILE A 27 7.20 -4.67 -8.09
C ILE A 27 8.15 -3.56 -8.51
N GLU A 28 7.62 -2.62 -9.28
CA GLU A 28 8.18 -1.28 -9.38
C GLU A 28 7.30 -0.30 -8.63
N PHE A 29 7.93 0.58 -7.87
CA PHE A 29 7.24 1.60 -7.10
C PHE A 29 7.92 2.95 -7.25
N GLY A 30 7.14 3.99 -7.47
CA GLY A 30 7.62 5.36 -7.53
C GLY A 30 6.59 6.38 -7.08
N LEU A 31 7.07 7.58 -6.83
CA LEU A 31 6.23 8.73 -6.45
C LEU A 31 6.28 9.76 -7.56
N LEU A 32 5.12 10.18 -8.02
CA LEU A 32 4.96 11.27 -8.96
C LEU A 32 4.41 12.48 -8.21
N ARG A 33 5.20 13.55 -8.13
CA ARG A 33 4.78 14.83 -7.55
C ARG A 33 4.78 15.90 -8.61
N LEU A 34 3.65 16.53 -8.84
CA LEU A 34 3.49 17.55 -9.87
C LEU A 34 2.92 18.82 -9.25
N ARG A 35 3.36 19.96 -9.75
CA ARG A 35 2.69 21.26 -9.56
C ARG A 35 1.56 21.44 -10.58
N ASP A 36 0.84 22.54 -10.43
CA ASP A 36 -0.18 22.95 -11.39
C ASP A 36 0.37 23.04 -12.82
N GLY A 37 -0.26 22.31 -13.74
CA GLY A 37 0.12 22.26 -15.15
C GLY A 37 1.39 21.48 -15.47
N GLU A 38 2.17 21.04 -14.48
CA GLU A 38 3.29 20.12 -14.72
C GLU A 38 2.75 18.76 -15.15
N GLU A 39 3.53 18.06 -15.97
CA GLU A 39 3.13 16.77 -16.51
C GLU A 39 4.27 15.75 -16.51
N TYR A 40 3.90 14.48 -16.44
CA TYR A 40 4.81 13.37 -16.61
C TYR A 40 4.20 12.33 -17.56
N ARG A 41 5.05 11.73 -18.40
CA ARG A 41 4.63 10.79 -19.45
C ARG A 41 5.53 9.56 -19.46
N TRP A 42 4.94 8.40 -19.69
CA TRP A 42 5.68 7.16 -19.92
C TRP A 42 4.89 6.22 -20.84
N GLY A 43 5.50 5.07 -21.16
CA GLY A 43 4.91 4.04 -21.99
C GLY A 43 4.92 4.32 -23.50
N PRO A 44 4.41 3.37 -24.30
CA PRO A 44 3.87 2.08 -23.86
C PRO A 44 4.96 1.15 -23.33
N GLU A 45 4.60 0.28 -22.37
CA GLU A 45 5.49 -0.67 -21.68
C GLU A 45 4.76 -2.03 -21.53
N GLY A 46 5.52 -3.12 -21.33
CA GLY A 46 4.99 -4.45 -21.01
C GLY A 46 4.61 -4.62 -19.53
N LYS A 47 3.99 -3.60 -18.94
CA LYS A 47 3.68 -3.53 -17.50
C LYS A 47 2.28 -3.02 -17.27
N GLU A 48 1.58 -3.60 -16.32
CA GLU A 48 0.38 -2.99 -15.74
C GLU A 48 0.76 -1.96 -14.68
N ALA A 49 -0.07 -0.95 -14.49
CA ALA A 49 0.16 0.12 -13.53
C ALA A 49 -1.10 0.48 -12.74
N ALA A 50 -0.94 0.77 -11.45
CA ALA A 50 -1.93 1.42 -10.60
C ALA A 50 -1.40 2.80 -10.18
N LEU A 51 -2.08 3.86 -10.61
CA LEU A 51 -1.82 5.23 -10.21
C LEU A 51 -2.76 5.60 -9.07
N VAL A 52 -2.27 5.68 -7.84
CA VAL A 52 -3.08 6.00 -6.64
C VAL A 52 -2.87 7.46 -6.25
N VAL A 53 -3.92 8.28 -6.26
CA VAL A 53 -3.83 9.69 -5.86
C VAL A 53 -3.75 9.78 -4.34
N LEU A 54 -2.58 10.12 -3.80
CA LEU A 54 -2.31 10.18 -2.36
C LEU A 54 -2.86 11.47 -1.72
N GLY A 55 -2.85 12.56 -2.49
CA GLY A 55 -3.45 13.85 -2.15
C GLY A 55 -3.34 14.82 -3.32
N GLY A 56 -4.21 15.83 -3.36
CA GLY A 56 -4.29 16.78 -4.47
C GLY A 56 -5.16 16.28 -5.62
N ARG A 57 -5.01 16.90 -6.80
CA ARG A 57 -5.84 16.61 -7.99
C ARG A 57 -4.99 16.53 -9.25
N CYS A 58 -5.39 15.67 -10.17
CA CYS A 58 -4.73 15.54 -11.47
C CYS A 58 -5.71 15.12 -12.57
N THR A 59 -5.26 15.22 -13.81
CA THR A 59 -5.88 14.54 -14.96
C THR A 59 -4.96 13.43 -15.42
N VAL A 60 -5.51 12.24 -15.66
CA VAL A 60 -4.77 11.09 -16.18
C VAL A 60 -5.30 10.74 -17.57
N TYR A 61 -4.40 10.73 -18.55
CA TYR A 61 -4.64 10.20 -19.89
C TYR A 61 -3.99 8.82 -20.00
N ALA A 62 -4.74 7.81 -20.43
CA ALA A 62 -4.25 6.45 -20.63
C ALA A 62 -4.76 5.91 -21.96
N GLY A 63 -3.88 5.84 -22.97
CA GLY A 63 -4.30 5.53 -24.35
C GLY A 63 -5.28 6.57 -24.89
N VAL A 64 -6.50 6.14 -25.20
CA VAL A 64 -7.59 7.00 -25.69
C VAL A 64 -8.48 7.56 -24.56
N GLU A 65 -8.33 7.06 -23.34
CA GLU A 65 -9.12 7.45 -22.19
C GLU A 65 -8.54 8.70 -21.51
N ALA A 66 -9.42 9.55 -20.98
CA ALA A 66 -9.07 10.72 -20.18
C ALA A 66 -9.93 10.77 -18.92
N TYR A 67 -9.27 10.79 -17.76
CA TYR A 67 -9.88 10.90 -16.44
C TYR A 67 -9.54 12.25 -15.85
N GLU A 68 -10.45 13.21 -16.02
CA GLU A 68 -10.22 14.62 -15.69
C GLU A 68 -10.52 14.94 -14.22
N GLY A 69 -9.67 15.76 -13.60
CA GLY A 69 -9.96 16.34 -12.30
C GLY A 69 -10.08 15.34 -11.15
N ILE A 70 -9.50 14.15 -11.28
CA ILE A 70 -9.55 13.08 -10.28
C ILE A 70 -8.69 13.42 -9.06
N GLY A 71 -9.05 12.85 -7.91
CA GLY A 71 -8.50 13.25 -6.63
C GLY A 71 -9.41 14.25 -5.92
N GLU A 72 -9.58 14.06 -4.62
CA GLU A 72 -10.46 14.88 -3.77
C GLU A 72 -10.01 14.89 -2.31
N ARG A 73 -9.42 13.79 -1.83
CA ARG A 73 -8.90 13.71 -0.47
C ARG A 73 -7.70 14.65 -0.29
N GLN A 74 -7.66 15.31 0.86
CA GLN A 74 -6.53 16.17 1.26
C GLN A 74 -5.24 15.36 1.46
N ASP A 75 -5.37 14.19 2.08
CA ASP A 75 -4.29 13.24 2.35
C ASP A 75 -4.87 11.83 2.51
N VAL A 76 -3.99 10.83 2.63
CA VAL A 76 -4.37 9.41 2.82
C VAL A 76 -5.22 9.14 4.08
N PHE A 77 -5.25 10.07 5.02
CA PHE A 77 -5.99 9.98 6.26
C PHE A 77 -7.40 10.57 6.19
N SER A 78 -7.76 11.14 5.03
CA SER A 78 -8.96 11.96 4.81
C SER A 78 -10.02 11.31 3.92
N GLY A 79 -9.88 10.01 3.65
CA GLY A 79 -10.87 9.22 2.89
C GLY A 79 -10.23 8.18 1.99
N GLU A 80 -11.02 7.58 1.12
CA GLU A 80 -10.63 6.59 0.12
C GLU A 80 -9.99 7.27 -1.11
N ALA A 81 -9.14 6.54 -1.81
CA ALA A 81 -8.39 7.07 -2.94
C ALA A 81 -9.23 7.09 -4.23
N HIS A 82 -8.94 8.07 -5.09
CA HIS A 82 -9.09 7.87 -6.52
C HIS A 82 -7.85 7.11 -7.03
N ALA A 83 -8.05 6.17 -7.95
CA ALA A 83 -6.96 5.47 -8.62
C ALA A 83 -7.27 5.19 -10.09
N VAL A 84 -6.22 5.08 -10.92
CA VAL A 84 -6.36 4.63 -12.31
C VAL A 84 -5.55 3.36 -12.49
N PHE A 85 -6.21 2.28 -12.90
CA PHE A 85 -5.54 1.06 -13.35
C PHE A 85 -5.32 1.13 -14.86
N VAL A 86 -4.10 0.82 -15.30
CA VAL A 86 -3.67 0.89 -16.70
C VAL A 86 -3.05 -0.44 -17.09
N PRO A 87 -3.68 -1.23 -17.97
CA PRO A 87 -3.08 -2.43 -18.56
C PRO A 87 -1.84 -2.12 -19.40
N PRO A 88 -0.95 -3.11 -19.67
CA PRO A 88 0.20 -2.96 -20.56
C PRO A 88 -0.17 -2.38 -21.94
N GLY A 89 0.83 -1.81 -22.61
CA GLY A 89 0.67 -1.30 -23.98
C GLY A 89 0.06 0.11 -24.10
N HIS A 90 -0.32 0.76 -23.00
CA HIS A 90 -0.88 2.11 -23.02
C HIS A 90 0.20 3.18 -22.77
N ARG A 91 0.15 4.26 -23.55
CA ARG A 91 0.86 5.51 -23.20
C ARG A 91 0.11 6.21 -22.08
N VAL A 92 0.83 6.66 -21.07
CA VAL A 92 0.24 7.38 -19.93
C VAL A 92 0.80 8.80 -19.87
N ARG A 93 -0.07 9.75 -19.57
CA ARG A 93 0.27 11.14 -19.26
C ARG A 93 -0.53 11.59 -18.05
N VAL A 94 0.14 12.14 -17.05
CA VAL A 94 -0.50 12.71 -15.85
C VAL A 94 -0.21 14.21 -15.84
N VAL A 95 -1.22 15.02 -15.57
CA VAL A 95 -1.13 16.49 -15.48
C VAL A 95 -1.62 16.94 -14.10
N GLY A 96 -0.81 17.69 -13.37
CA GLY A 96 -1.19 18.24 -12.07
C GLY A 96 -2.23 19.34 -12.17
N LEU A 97 -3.17 19.37 -11.23
CA LEU A 97 -4.16 20.43 -11.03
C LEU A 97 -3.98 20.99 -9.61
N GLY A 98 -3.04 21.92 -9.46
CA GLY A 98 -2.38 22.21 -8.19
C GLY A 98 -1.31 21.17 -7.81
N ASP A 99 -0.84 21.24 -6.57
CA ASP A 99 0.11 20.26 -6.04
C ASP A 99 -0.58 18.90 -5.85
N VAL A 100 0.00 17.85 -6.43
CA VAL A 100 -0.52 16.48 -6.36
C VAL A 100 0.60 15.49 -6.12
N GLU A 101 0.32 14.46 -5.31
CA GLU A 101 1.20 13.32 -5.10
C GLU A 101 0.46 12.05 -5.53
N VAL A 102 1.06 11.29 -6.43
CA VAL A 102 0.52 10.05 -6.98
C VAL A 102 1.53 8.93 -6.76
N ALA A 103 1.10 7.84 -6.13
CA ALA A 103 1.87 6.60 -6.10
C ALA A 103 1.70 5.85 -7.43
N VAL A 104 2.81 5.47 -8.04
CA VAL A 104 2.84 4.69 -9.29
C VAL A 104 3.36 3.30 -8.95
N CYS A 105 2.46 2.32 -8.97
CA CYS A 105 2.76 0.92 -8.68
C CYS A 105 2.71 0.15 -10.00
N LYS A 106 3.76 -0.57 -10.38
CA LYS A 106 3.78 -1.36 -11.62
C LYS A 106 4.20 -2.80 -11.36
N ALA A 107 3.77 -3.68 -12.26
CA ALA A 107 4.27 -5.05 -12.38
C ALA A 107 4.30 -5.48 -13.86
N PRO A 108 5.18 -6.39 -14.28
CA PRO A 108 5.13 -7.01 -15.60
C PRO A 108 3.73 -7.58 -15.88
N SER A 109 3.24 -7.45 -17.10
CA SER A 109 1.91 -7.98 -17.47
C SER A 109 1.79 -8.09 -18.98
N ASP A 110 1.12 -9.14 -19.45
CA ASP A 110 0.70 -9.34 -20.84
C ASP A 110 -0.84 -9.33 -20.98
N ARG A 111 -1.56 -9.11 -19.86
CA ARG A 111 -3.02 -9.02 -19.84
C ARG A 111 -3.52 -7.74 -20.49
N GLU A 112 -4.21 -7.89 -21.60
CA GLU A 112 -4.89 -6.80 -22.30
C GLU A 112 -6.18 -6.34 -21.58
N GLY A 113 -6.57 -5.09 -21.85
CA GLY A 113 -7.83 -4.52 -21.38
C GLY A 113 -7.82 -2.99 -21.49
N PRO A 114 -8.97 -2.33 -21.29
CA PRO A 114 -9.02 -0.87 -21.23
C PRO A 114 -8.48 -0.36 -19.87
N PRO A 115 -7.85 0.82 -19.85
CA PRO A 115 -7.63 1.56 -18.61
C PRO A 115 -8.97 1.81 -17.89
N ARG A 116 -8.90 1.96 -16.57
CA ARG A 116 -10.09 2.16 -15.74
C ARG A 116 -9.81 3.07 -14.55
N LEU A 117 -10.71 4.04 -14.35
CA LEU A 117 -10.82 4.80 -13.10
C LEU A 117 -11.51 3.97 -12.01
N ILE A 118 -10.95 4.03 -10.81
CA ILE A 118 -11.47 3.48 -9.57
C ILE A 118 -11.87 4.66 -8.70
N PHE A 119 -13.17 4.79 -8.45
CA PHE A 119 -13.71 5.85 -7.59
C PHE A 119 -13.58 5.49 -6.11
N PRO A 120 -13.52 6.49 -5.19
CA PRO A 120 -13.50 6.27 -3.75
C PRO A 120 -14.58 5.29 -3.26
N GLY A 121 -15.79 5.37 -3.81
CA GLY A 121 -16.91 4.48 -3.45
C GLY A 121 -16.76 3.01 -3.90
N GLU A 122 -15.79 2.70 -4.76
CA GLU A 122 -15.45 1.33 -5.19
C GLU A 122 -14.35 0.70 -4.32
N VAL A 123 -13.66 1.50 -3.50
CA VAL A 123 -12.61 1.03 -2.60
C VAL A 123 -13.25 0.21 -1.47
N ARG A 124 -12.82 -1.04 -1.30
CA ARG A 124 -13.38 -1.93 -0.29
C ARG A 124 -12.73 -1.64 1.06
N VAL A 125 -13.51 -1.13 2.00
CA VAL A 125 -13.05 -0.79 3.35
C VAL A 125 -13.46 -1.87 4.35
N ARG A 126 -12.50 -2.33 5.17
CA ARG A 126 -12.72 -3.29 6.25
C ARG A 126 -12.06 -2.81 7.53
N SER A 127 -12.79 -2.86 8.65
CA SER A 127 -12.18 -2.77 9.98
C SER A 127 -11.68 -4.16 10.36
N VAL A 128 -10.37 -4.31 10.56
CA VAL A 128 -9.70 -5.58 10.87
C VAL A 128 -9.06 -5.48 12.24
N GLY A 129 -9.02 -6.58 12.99
CA GLY A 129 -8.42 -6.64 14.31
C GLY A 129 -9.29 -6.05 15.42
N LYS A 130 -8.82 -6.20 16.65
CA LYS A 130 -9.47 -5.72 17.87
C LYS A 130 -8.49 -4.94 18.75
N LEU A 131 -8.99 -4.25 19.78
CA LEU A 131 -8.19 -3.50 20.76
C LEU A 131 -7.10 -2.63 20.08
N ASN A 132 -5.83 -2.83 20.46
CA ASN A 132 -4.69 -2.10 19.93
C ASN A 132 -4.10 -2.71 18.65
N TRP A 133 -4.68 -3.76 18.05
CA TRP A 133 -4.37 -4.22 16.68
C TRP A 133 -5.51 -3.97 15.68
N ARG A 134 -6.51 -3.15 16.07
CA ARG A 134 -7.56 -2.67 15.18
C ARG A 134 -6.99 -1.66 14.18
N ARG A 135 -7.39 -1.80 12.92
CA ARG A 135 -6.98 -0.95 11.79
C ARG A 135 -8.07 -0.90 10.72
N GLU A 136 -7.97 0.09 9.84
CA GLU A 136 -8.79 0.15 8.62
C GLU A 136 -7.94 -0.31 7.43
N VAL A 137 -8.44 -1.28 6.67
CA VAL A 137 -7.82 -1.77 5.43
C VAL A 137 -8.70 -1.33 4.26
N LYS A 138 -8.11 -0.64 3.29
CA LYS A 138 -8.75 -0.08 2.11
C LYS A 138 -8.16 -0.71 0.86
N GLU A 139 -8.87 -1.66 0.26
CA GLU A 139 -8.41 -2.37 -0.93
C GLU A 139 -8.81 -1.60 -2.19
N ILE A 140 -7.81 -1.00 -2.86
CA ILE A 140 -7.98 -0.09 -4.00
C ILE A 140 -8.01 -0.91 -5.31
N VAL A 141 -6.96 -1.70 -5.55
CA VAL A 141 -6.86 -2.65 -6.66
C VAL A 141 -7.05 -4.05 -6.09
N GLY A 142 -8.31 -4.48 -6.02
CA GLY A 142 -8.73 -5.80 -5.56
C GLY A 142 -9.34 -6.65 -6.68
N PRO A 143 -10.12 -7.69 -6.33
CA PRO A 143 -10.78 -8.58 -7.30
C PRO A 143 -11.70 -7.87 -8.31
N GLN A 144 -12.14 -6.65 -8.02
CA GLN A 144 -12.94 -5.81 -8.92
C GLN A 144 -12.17 -5.28 -10.14
N VAL A 145 -10.83 -5.34 -10.10
CA VAL A 145 -9.94 -4.91 -11.18
C VAL A 145 -9.33 -6.14 -11.85
N SER A 146 -9.35 -6.19 -13.19
CA SER A 146 -8.74 -7.26 -13.97
C SER A 146 -7.23 -7.06 -14.13
N ALA A 147 -6.51 -6.96 -13.02
CA ALA A 147 -5.05 -6.97 -12.99
C ALA A 147 -4.51 -8.41 -13.02
N GLN A 148 -3.31 -8.58 -13.54
CA GLN A 148 -2.62 -9.87 -13.65
C GLN A 148 -1.87 -10.23 -12.37
N HIS A 149 -1.14 -9.27 -11.78
CA HIS A 149 -0.30 -9.49 -10.61
C HIS A 149 -0.64 -8.52 -9.47
N LEU A 150 -0.93 -7.25 -9.78
CA LEU A 150 -1.06 -6.20 -8.77
C LEU A 150 -2.27 -6.40 -7.85
N LEU A 151 -1.99 -6.34 -6.55
CA LEU A 151 -2.92 -5.98 -5.49
C LEU A 151 -2.39 -4.72 -4.81
N VAL A 152 -3.26 -3.71 -4.65
CA VAL A 152 -2.84 -2.42 -4.08
C VAL A 152 -3.90 -1.91 -3.13
N GLY A 153 -3.46 -1.39 -1.98
CA GLY A 153 -4.36 -0.77 -1.03
C GLY A 153 -3.63 -0.07 0.10
N GLU A 154 -4.40 0.42 1.06
CA GLU A 154 -3.89 1.18 2.19
C GLU A 154 -4.31 0.52 3.50
N THR A 155 -3.44 0.58 4.51
CA THR A 155 -3.80 0.26 5.88
C THR A 155 -3.56 1.48 6.76
N VAL A 156 -4.59 1.88 7.51
CA VAL A 156 -4.55 3.03 8.41
C VAL A 156 -4.60 2.53 9.86
N ASN A 157 -3.52 2.81 10.59
CA ASN A 157 -3.39 2.56 12.01
C ASN A 157 -3.80 3.81 12.81
N PRO A 158 -4.67 3.65 13.82
CA PRO A 158 -4.79 4.63 14.89
C PRO A 158 -3.46 4.82 15.64
N PRO A 159 -3.30 5.93 16.39
CA PRO A 159 -2.11 6.15 17.21
C PRO A 159 -1.86 5.03 18.22
N GLY A 160 -0.63 4.50 18.25
CA GLY A 160 -0.24 3.39 19.13
C GLY A 160 -0.73 2.00 18.67
N ASN A 161 -1.48 1.91 17.57
CA ASN A 161 -2.03 0.63 17.12
C ASN A 161 -1.06 -0.14 16.24
N TRP A 162 -1.15 -1.47 16.38
CA TRP A 162 -0.49 -2.47 15.57
C TRP A 162 -1.31 -2.83 14.32
N SER A 163 -0.62 -3.16 13.25
CA SER A 163 -1.16 -3.78 12.04
C SER A 163 -0.21 -4.86 11.55
N SER A 164 -0.64 -5.58 10.50
CA SER A 164 -0.04 -6.86 10.14
C SER A 164 0.17 -7.73 11.39
N SER A 165 -0.90 -7.75 12.21
CA SER A 165 -0.96 -8.36 13.54
C SER A 165 -2.25 -9.21 13.62
N PRO A 166 -2.17 -10.53 13.88
CA PRO A 166 -0.92 -11.28 14.10
C PRO A 166 0.08 -11.15 12.93
N PRO A 167 1.39 -11.15 13.22
CA PRO A 167 2.43 -11.17 12.20
C PRO A 167 2.13 -12.24 11.17
N HIS A 168 2.26 -11.91 9.89
CA HIS A 168 2.07 -12.85 8.79
C HIS A 168 3.15 -12.64 7.74
N ARG A 169 3.33 -13.66 6.90
CA ARG A 169 4.22 -13.67 5.74
C ARG A 169 3.48 -14.22 4.52
N HIS A 170 4.10 -14.14 3.36
CA HIS A 170 3.59 -14.59 2.08
C HIS A 170 4.79 -14.83 1.14
N ASP A 171 5.75 -15.64 1.59
CA ASP A 171 7.07 -15.83 0.97
C ASP A 171 7.36 -17.29 0.56
N PHE A 172 6.32 -18.13 0.52
CA PHE A 172 6.36 -19.49 -0.02
C PHE A 172 5.16 -19.81 -0.91
N ASP A 173 5.40 -20.46 -2.05
CA ASP A 173 4.37 -20.97 -2.94
C ASP A 173 3.85 -22.34 -2.47
N ARG A 174 2.86 -22.33 -1.56
CA ARG A 174 2.25 -23.54 -0.95
C ARG A 174 0.73 -23.42 -0.79
N PRO A 175 -0.05 -23.20 -1.87
CA PRO A 175 -1.50 -23.11 -1.77
C PRO A 175 -2.12 -24.43 -1.25
N PRO A 176 -3.17 -24.39 -0.41
CA PRO A 176 -3.93 -23.22 0.02
C PRO A 176 -3.40 -22.54 1.30
N GLU A 177 -2.24 -22.96 1.82
CA GLU A 177 -1.70 -22.49 3.10
C GLU A 177 -1.04 -21.11 2.98
N GLU A 178 -0.31 -20.91 1.88
CA GLU A 178 0.50 -19.73 1.64
C GLU A 178 0.65 -19.50 0.13
N ALA A 179 0.67 -18.25 -0.30
CA ALA A 179 0.99 -17.88 -1.68
C ALA A 179 2.13 -16.87 -1.66
N ASP A 180 3.12 -17.09 -2.54
CA ASP A 180 4.29 -16.23 -2.67
C ASP A 180 3.91 -14.91 -3.36
N MET A 181 3.97 -13.82 -2.61
CA MET A 181 3.74 -12.48 -3.11
C MET A 181 4.70 -11.49 -2.44
N GLU A 182 5.47 -10.79 -3.25
CA GLU A 182 6.34 -9.73 -2.78
C GLU A 182 5.50 -8.53 -2.32
N GLU A 183 6.01 -7.79 -1.34
CA GLU A 183 5.30 -6.63 -0.79
C GLU A 183 6.21 -5.40 -0.63
N VAL A 184 5.66 -4.23 -0.95
CA VAL A 184 6.29 -2.93 -0.72
C VAL A 184 5.34 -2.06 0.10
N TYR A 185 5.83 -1.50 1.21
CA TYR A 185 5.11 -0.51 2.03
C TYR A 185 5.67 0.88 1.79
N PHE A 186 4.80 1.84 1.43
CA PHE A 186 5.10 3.26 1.42
C PHE A 186 4.33 3.98 2.53
N PHE A 187 5.07 4.63 3.44
CA PHE A 187 4.54 5.17 4.68
C PHE A 187 4.15 6.64 4.56
N LYS A 188 3.04 6.99 5.20
CA LYS A 188 2.62 8.35 5.52
C LYS A 188 2.31 8.44 7.01
N VAL A 189 2.68 9.54 7.64
CA VAL A 189 2.50 9.74 9.08
C VAL A 189 1.84 11.09 9.36
N LYS A 190 0.94 11.13 10.34
CA LYS A 190 0.23 12.35 10.74
C LYS A 190 0.20 12.51 12.27
N PRO A 191 0.72 13.62 12.81
CA PRO A 191 1.51 14.67 12.15
C PRO A 191 2.81 14.17 11.49
N ARG A 192 3.33 14.90 10.49
CA ARG A 192 4.41 14.45 9.59
C ARG A 192 5.73 14.11 10.28
N GLN A 193 6.04 14.76 11.40
CA GLN A 193 7.23 14.47 12.21
C GLN A 193 7.11 13.20 13.07
N GLY A 194 5.97 12.51 13.00
CA GLY A 194 5.77 11.26 13.70
C GLY A 194 6.57 10.11 13.12
N PHE A 195 6.45 8.96 13.77
CA PHE A 195 7.11 7.73 13.35
C PHE A 195 6.26 6.50 13.66
N GLY A 196 6.66 5.37 13.10
CA GLY A 196 6.26 4.04 13.50
C GLY A 196 7.46 3.11 13.59
N ILE A 197 7.21 1.86 13.93
CA ILE A 197 8.21 0.80 13.93
C ILE A 197 7.69 -0.35 13.08
N GLN A 198 8.50 -0.84 12.15
CA GLN A 198 8.27 -2.08 11.44
C GLN A 198 9.35 -3.07 11.85
N ARG A 199 8.95 -4.28 12.23
CA ARG A 199 9.88 -5.39 12.41
C ARG A 199 9.72 -6.34 11.25
N ILE A 200 10.81 -6.84 10.68
CA ILE A 200 10.76 -7.94 9.71
C ILE A 200 11.63 -9.08 10.19
N TYR A 201 11.06 -10.28 10.29
CA TYR A 201 11.79 -11.45 10.79
C TYR A 201 11.36 -12.76 10.15
N THR A 202 12.27 -13.70 10.07
CA THR A 202 12.02 -15.06 9.57
C THR A 202 11.90 -16.06 10.71
N GLU A 203 11.42 -17.26 10.41
CA GLU A 203 11.22 -18.32 11.40
C GLU A 203 12.55 -18.77 12.03
N ASP A 204 13.58 -18.94 11.20
CA ASP A 204 14.95 -19.30 11.59
C ASP A 204 15.80 -18.11 12.05
N ARG A 205 15.26 -16.89 11.98
CA ARG A 205 15.90 -15.63 12.44
C ARG A 205 17.18 -15.27 11.68
N ASP A 206 17.35 -15.79 10.47
CA ASP A 206 18.41 -15.31 9.58
C ASP A 206 18.16 -13.84 9.13
N VAL A 207 16.90 -13.40 9.25
CA VAL A 207 16.47 -11.99 9.24
C VAL A 207 15.73 -11.70 10.54
N ASP A 208 16.11 -10.63 11.23
CA ASP A 208 15.37 -10.04 12.35
C ASP A 208 15.75 -8.56 12.50
N GLU A 209 15.13 -7.72 11.67
CA GLU A 209 15.45 -6.31 11.53
C GLU A 209 14.32 -5.44 12.08
N VAL A 210 14.67 -4.28 12.62
CA VAL A 210 13.72 -3.28 13.11
C VAL A 210 14.01 -1.95 12.44
N TYR A 211 13.00 -1.42 11.74
CA TYR A 211 13.06 -0.14 11.06
C TYR A 211 12.19 0.89 11.80
N VAL A 212 12.74 2.07 12.05
CA VAL A 212 11.96 3.25 12.42
C VAL A 212 11.48 3.89 11.12
N VAL A 213 10.18 3.89 10.89
CA VAL A 213 9.57 4.41 9.65
C VAL A 213 8.99 5.80 9.88
N GLU A 214 9.27 6.72 8.97
CA GLU A 214 8.83 8.12 9.00
C GLU A 214 7.99 8.47 7.77
N ASP A 215 7.42 9.68 7.73
CA ASP A 215 6.62 10.14 6.60
C ASP A 215 7.42 10.13 5.29
N GLY A 216 6.92 9.41 4.27
CA GLY A 216 7.53 9.29 2.97
C GLY A 216 8.55 8.15 2.83
N ASP A 217 8.81 7.37 3.88
CA ASP A 217 9.68 6.20 3.80
C ASP A 217 9.04 5.04 3.03
N THR A 218 9.87 4.17 2.46
CA THR A 218 9.46 2.91 1.85
C THR A 218 10.21 1.75 2.49
N VAL A 219 9.54 0.62 2.71
CA VAL A 219 10.17 -0.63 3.10
C VAL A 219 9.78 -1.71 2.09
N VAL A 220 10.79 -2.36 1.50
CA VAL A 220 10.60 -3.52 0.64
C VAL A 220 10.59 -4.77 1.52
N ILE A 221 9.70 -5.71 1.29
CA ILE A 221 9.51 -6.89 2.12
C ILE A 221 9.69 -8.12 1.22
N PRO A 222 10.93 -8.59 1.02
CA PRO A 222 11.18 -9.75 0.17
C PRO A 222 10.69 -11.05 0.80
N ARG A 223 10.72 -11.12 2.15
CA ARG A 223 10.33 -12.31 2.93
C ARG A 223 10.16 -11.99 4.41
N GLY A 224 9.57 -12.93 5.14
CA GLY A 224 9.42 -12.92 6.58
C GLY A 224 8.16 -12.23 7.08
N TYR A 225 7.93 -12.38 8.39
CA TYR A 225 6.84 -11.77 9.12
C TYR A 225 7.09 -10.27 9.32
N HIS A 226 6.11 -9.42 9.01
CA HIS A 226 6.34 -7.97 8.89
C HIS A 226 5.32 -7.08 9.66
N PRO A 227 5.17 -7.24 11.00
CA PRO A 227 4.26 -6.40 11.79
C PRO A 227 4.71 -4.93 11.83
N VAL A 228 3.72 -4.04 11.95
CA VAL A 228 3.92 -2.58 12.04
C VAL A 228 3.19 -2.03 13.26
N VAL A 229 3.82 -1.10 13.98
CA VAL A 229 3.18 -0.32 15.05
C VAL A 229 3.32 1.18 14.80
N ALA A 230 2.20 1.89 14.94
CA ALA A 230 2.20 3.36 14.90
C ALA A 230 2.74 3.92 16.22
N GLY A 231 3.58 4.95 16.16
CA GLY A 231 4.04 5.64 17.37
C GLY A 231 2.87 6.26 18.17
N PRO A 232 2.99 6.43 19.50
CA PRO A 232 1.97 7.08 20.30
C PRO A 232 1.68 8.50 19.80
N GLY A 233 0.40 8.83 19.62
CA GLY A 233 -0.04 10.14 19.12
C GLY A 233 0.02 10.31 17.58
N TYR A 234 0.58 9.36 16.84
CA TYR A 234 0.73 9.46 15.37
C TYR A 234 -0.21 8.50 14.65
N ARG A 235 -1.04 9.00 13.74
CA ARG A 235 -1.70 8.14 12.75
C ARG A 235 -0.64 7.71 11.74
N LEU A 236 -0.64 6.43 11.41
CA LEU A 236 0.27 5.85 10.43
C LEU A 236 -0.55 5.18 9.34
N CYS A 237 -0.25 5.50 8.09
CA CYS A 237 -0.81 4.84 6.93
C CYS A 237 0.34 4.23 6.14
N TYR A 238 0.18 3.02 5.63
CA TYR A 238 1.03 2.53 4.55
C TYR A 238 0.19 2.11 3.36
N LEU A 239 0.60 2.59 2.19
CA LEU A 239 0.19 2.00 0.91
C LEU A 239 0.99 0.71 0.75
N TRP A 240 0.30 -0.40 0.59
CA TRP A 240 0.87 -1.69 0.28
C TRP A 240 0.67 -2.02 -1.20
N VAL A 241 1.76 -2.44 -1.83
CA VAL A 241 1.79 -2.97 -3.19
C VAL A 241 2.22 -4.41 -3.10
N LEU A 242 1.40 -5.30 -3.63
CA LEU A 242 1.57 -6.73 -3.62
C LEU A 242 1.59 -7.23 -5.06
N ALA A 243 2.55 -8.10 -5.39
CA ALA A 243 2.60 -8.79 -6.67
C ALA A 243 3.32 -10.13 -6.51
N GLY A 244 2.81 -11.15 -7.18
CA GLY A 244 3.40 -12.48 -7.19
C GLY A 244 2.95 -13.24 -8.41
N ARG A 245 3.49 -14.44 -8.61
CA ARG A 245 3.19 -15.26 -9.79
C ARG A 245 1.69 -15.53 -9.95
N GLU A 246 1.02 -15.83 -8.84
CA GLU A 246 -0.42 -15.89 -8.76
C GLU A 246 -0.97 -14.66 -8.04
N ARG A 247 -2.10 -14.14 -8.52
CA ARG A 247 -2.77 -12.99 -7.89
C ARG A 247 -3.77 -13.47 -6.83
N ILE A 248 -3.23 -14.05 -5.75
CA ILE A 248 -4.02 -14.56 -4.63
C ILE A 248 -3.31 -14.27 -3.31
N LEU A 249 -4.01 -13.59 -2.40
CA LEU A 249 -3.46 -13.25 -1.09
C LEU A 249 -3.82 -14.35 -0.07
N LEU A 250 -2.86 -15.24 0.20
CA LEU A 250 -2.94 -16.29 1.23
C LEU A 250 -1.84 -16.05 2.28
N PRO A 251 -2.03 -15.15 3.24
CA PRO A 251 -1.01 -14.84 4.25
C PRO A 251 -0.94 -15.96 5.28
N TYR A 252 0.29 -16.40 5.59
CA TYR A 252 0.58 -17.36 6.65
C TYR A 252 0.85 -16.62 7.96
N ASP A 253 -0.07 -16.68 8.92
CA ASP A 253 0.13 -16.10 10.25
C ASP A 253 1.24 -16.85 11.02
N ASP A 254 2.04 -16.12 11.80
CA ASP A 254 3.00 -16.72 12.72
C ASP A 254 2.26 -17.63 13.72
N PRO A 255 2.57 -18.95 13.76
CA PRO A 255 1.95 -19.89 14.69
C PRO A 255 2.05 -19.49 16.16
N ALA A 256 3.10 -18.76 16.57
CA ALA A 256 3.27 -18.28 17.93
C ALA A 256 2.32 -17.12 18.30
N HIS A 257 1.73 -16.47 17.29
CA HIS A 257 0.93 -15.26 17.45
C HIS A 257 -0.51 -15.38 16.92
N ARG A 258 -0.84 -16.44 16.17
CA ARG A 258 -2.18 -16.67 15.59
C ARG A 258 -3.32 -16.65 16.62
N TRP A 259 -3.03 -16.95 17.89
CA TRP A 259 -3.99 -16.89 18.99
C TRP A 259 -4.66 -15.51 19.13
N LEU A 260 -4.04 -14.44 18.61
CA LEU A 260 -4.65 -13.11 18.54
C LEU A 260 -5.97 -13.11 17.74
N LYS A 261 -6.09 -13.92 16.68
CA LYS A 261 -7.35 -14.08 15.93
C LYS A 261 -8.37 -14.87 16.74
N ASP A 262 -7.93 -15.90 17.45
CA ASP A 262 -8.81 -16.76 18.26
C ASP A 262 -9.50 -15.99 19.40
N VAL A 263 -8.88 -14.92 19.90
CA VAL A 263 -9.46 -14.09 20.98
C VAL A 263 -10.40 -12.99 20.46
N GLU A 264 -10.42 -12.68 19.15
CA GLU A 264 -11.24 -11.58 18.62
C GLU A 264 -12.75 -11.74 18.88
N PRO A 265 -13.35 -12.95 18.73
CA PRO A 265 -14.77 -13.16 19.05
C PRO A 265 -15.09 -12.91 20.52
N ILE A 266 -14.18 -13.28 21.43
CA ILE A 266 -14.34 -13.08 22.88
C ILE A 266 -14.31 -11.58 23.22
N VAL A 267 -13.38 -10.84 22.63
CA VAL A 267 -13.29 -9.38 22.81
C VAL A 267 -14.56 -8.68 22.31
N GLU A 268 -15.13 -9.17 21.20
CA GLU A 268 -16.36 -8.64 20.63
C GLU A 268 -17.58 -8.91 21.52
N GLU A 269 -17.75 -10.15 21.99
CA GLU A 269 -18.82 -10.53 22.92
C GLU A 269 -18.75 -9.75 24.24
N ALA A 270 -17.53 -9.54 24.76
CA ALA A 270 -17.32 -8.79 25.98
C ALA A 270 -17.57 -7.27 25.83
N GLY A 271 -17.84 -6.77 24.62
CA GLY A 271 -18.03 -5.35 24.36
C GLY A 271 -16.78 -4.52 24.64
N LEU A 272 -15.60 -5.15 24.68
CA LEU A 272 -14.32 -4.50 24.95
C LEU A 272 -13.89 -3.71 23.72
N GLN A 273 -14.37 -2.48 23.63
CA GLN A 273 -13.95 -1.54 22.60
C GLN A 273 -12.76 -0.73 23.11
N TYR A 274 -11.79 -0.50 22.22
CA TYR A 274 -10.82 0.56 22.43
C TYR A 274 -11.60 1.88 22.52
N GLN A 275 -11.71 2.45 23.72
CA GLN A 275 -12.43 3.69 23.94
C GLN A 275 -11.82 4.77 23.04
N LYS A 276 -12.54 5.21 22.01
CA LYS A 276 -12.29 6.52 21.43
C LYS A 276 -12.54 7.50 22.58
N SER A 277 -11.48 8.14 23.08
CA SER A 277 -11.64 9.39 23.82
C SER A 277 -12.46 10.31 22.91
N ILE A 278 -13.75 10.43 23.19
CA ILE A 278 -14.57 11.48 22.63
C ILE A 278 -14.21 12.68 23.49
N GLY A 279 -13.26 13.49 23.02
CA GLY A 279 -12.96 14.78 23.62
C GLY A 279 -14.25 15.60 23.67
N ARG A 280 -14.57 16.10 24.87
CA ARG A 280 -15.46 17.25 25.05
C ARG A 280 -14.73 18.52 24.63
#